data_AF-A0AAD7QLG5-F1
#
_entry.id   AF-A0AAD7QLG5-F1
#
_cell.length_a   1.000
_cell.length_b   1.000
_cell.length_c   1.000
_cell.angle_alpha   90.00
_cell.angle_beta   90.00
_cell.angle_gamma   90.00
#
_symmetry.space_group_name_H-M   'P 1'
#
loop_
_entity.id
_entity.type
_entity.pdbx_description
1 polymer ?
#
loop_
_entity_poly.entity_id
_entity_poly.type
_entity_poly.pdbx_seq_one_letter_code
_entity_poly.pdbx_strand_id
1 'polypeptide(L)'
;MISGPRKDTISITNEPCILRIISHSSTGRDQSFRTRVRERDGKCAITGLINDEADSDEWSGFHAAHIFPLSSEDYFIQRGFSRWITNRTGERDTGINSCQNGLLMQSNVHEKFDGLFFSINPDDGYKIVCFHKDILRIGGKTLDPVCRDPSDNRRASDELLSWHFRQAALANMRGAGEPTFETDFPPGTDIMGEILNGPMAAKRMEAELLSRLHGYSTKEHMGQSRFNRKNRTRQ
;
A
#
# COMPACT_ATOMS: atom_id res chain seq x y z
N MET A 1 -21.69 -34.25 -23.51
CA MET A 1 -21.69 -34.28 -22.04
C MET A 1 -21.72 -32.84 -21.57
N ILE A 2 -22.79 -32.43 -20.89
CA ILE A 2 -22.98 -31.05 -20.41
C ILE A 2 -22.34 -30.98 -19.03
N SER A 3 -21.27 -30.19 -18.89
CA SER A 3 -20.67 -29.90 -17.59
C SER A 3 -21.66 -29.08 -16.75
N GLY A 4 -22.15 -29.67 -15.65
CA GLY A 4 -23.01 -28.98 -14.70
C GLY A 4 -22.30 -27.80 -14.01
N PRO A 5 -23.06 -26.86 -13.42
CA PRO A 5 -22.49 -25.70 -12.74
C PRO A 5 -21.62 -26.15 -11.56
N ARG A 6 -20.40 -25.60 -11.46
CA ARG A 6 -19.54 -25.77 -10.28
C ARG A 6 -20.32 -25.24 -9.07
N LYS A 7 -20.51 -26.09 -8.06
CA LYS A 7 -21.01 -25.63 -6.76
C LYS A 7 -19.89 -24.82 -6.11
N ASP A 8 -20.03 -23.51 -6.10
CA ASP A 8 -19.15 -22.64 -5.33
C ASP A 8 -19.41 -22.91 -3.85
N THR A 9 -18.43 -23.53 -3.18
CA THR A 9 -18.49 -23.80 -1.74
C THR A 9 -18.25 -22.48 -1.00
N ILE A 10 -19.31 -21.87 -0.49
CA ILE A 10 -19.22 -20.71 0.39
C ILE A 10 -18.75 -21.19 1.77
N SER A 11 -17.59 -20.70 2.22
CA SER A 11 -17.07 -20.98 3.56
C SER A 11 -16.99 -19.69 4.39
N ILE A 12 -17.31 -19.80 5.68
CA ILE A 12 -17.19 -18.69 6.62
C ILE A 12 -15.71 -18.58 7.01
N THR A 13 -15.12 -17.40 6.81
CA THR A 13 -13.73 -17.13 7.21
C THR A 13 -13.65 -16.32 8.50
N ASN A 14 -12.83 -16.81 9.43
CA ASN A 14 -12.45 -16.10 10.66
C ASN A 14 -11.20 -15.23 10.45
N GLU A 15 -10.75 -15.03 9.21
CA GLU A 15 -9.62 -14.16 8.91
C GLU A 15 -9.90 -12.74 9.41
N PRO A 16 -8.98 -12.13 10.18
CA PRO A 16 -9.14 -10.76 10.62
C PRO A 16 -8.95 -9.81 9.43
N CYS A 17 -9.78 -8.78 9.34
CA CYS A 17 -9.49 -7.63 8.49
C CYS A 17 -8.34 -6.84 9.10
N ILE A 18 -7.27 -6.64 8.35
CA ILE A 18 -6.19 -5.74 8.74
C ILE A 18 -6.64 -4.34 8.39
N LEU A 19 -6.85 -3.52 9.42
CA LEU A 19 -7.07 -2.10 9.20
C LEU A 19 -5.81 -1.48 8.64
N ARG A 20 -5.96 -0.86 7.49
CA ARG A 20 -4.93 0.00 6.92
C ARG A 20 -5.12 1.38 7.49
N ILE A 21 -4.05 1.88 8.10
CA ILE A 21 -4.06 3.16 8.78
C ILE A 21 -3.27 4.07 7.86
N ILE A 22 -3.94 5.08 7.32
CA ILE A 22 -3.36 6.08 6.44
C ILE A 22 -2.28 6.78 7.26
N SER A 23 -1.06 6.28 7.14
CA SER A 23 0.09 6.83 7.82
C SER A 23 1.04 7.29 6.73
N HIS A 24 1.13 8.61 6.58
CA HIS A 24 2.05 9.27 5.66
C HIS A 24 3.48 9.07 6.18
N SER A 25 4.09 7.92 5.93
CA SER A 25 5.48 7.69 6.33
C SER A 25 6.42 8.27 5.26
N SER A 26 7.05 9.41 5.55
CA SER A 26 8.13 9.97 4.72
C SER A 26 9.49 9.54 5.28
N THR A 27 10.04 8.42 4.78
CA THR A 27 11.37 7.90 5.22
C THR A 27 12.33 7.72 4.05
N GLY A 28 13.63 7.52 4.31
CA GLY A 28 14.63 7.30 3.24
C GLY A 28 14.50 5.94 2.52
N ARG A 29 13.95 4.90 3.16
CA ARG A 29 13.65 3.60 2.50
C ARG A 29 12.41 3.69 1.61
N ASP A 30 11.50 4.60 1.94
CA ASP A 30 10.36 4.95 1.09
C ASP A 30 10.82 5.61 -0.22
N GLN A 31 12.00 6.27 -0.24
CA GLN A 31 12.48 6.94 -1.46
C GLN A 31 12.83 5.97 -2.60
N SER A 32 13.55 4.87 -2.34
CA SER A 32 13.89 3.90 -3.39
C SER A 32 12.68 3.12 -3.90
N PHE A 33 11.74 2.81 -3.01
CA PHE A 33 10.43 2.26 -3.36
C PHE A 33 9.68 3.22 -4.30
N ARG A 34 9.54 4.48 -3.90
CA ARG A 34 8.87 5.52 -4.70
C ARG A 34 9.49 5.69 -6.06
N THR A 35 10.82 5.82 -6.14
CA THR A 35 11.54 5.94 -7.40
C THR A 35 11.24 4.77 -8.32
N ARG A 36 11.36 3.52 -7.83
CA ARG A 36 11.11 2.33 -8.65
C ARG A 36 9.67 2.19 -9.12
N VAL A 37 8.70 2.57 -8.29
CA VAL A 37 7.27 2.56 -8.66
C VAL A 37 6.98 3.64 -9.72
N ARG A 38 7.53 4.84 -9.52
CA ARG A 38 7.42 5.97 -10.46
C ARG A 38 8.01 5.65 -11.82
N GLU A 39 9.24 5.10 -11.84
CA GLU A 39 9.93 4.66 -13.05
C GLU A 39 9.19 3.54 -13.79
N ARG A 40 8.53 2.64 -13.05
CA ARG A 40 7.75 1.56 -13.67
C ARG A 40 6.44 2.09 -14.25
N ASP A 41 5.70 2.88 -13.48
CA ASP A 41 4.30 3.18 -13.79
C ASP A 41 4.11 4.44 -14.64
N GLY A 42 4.81 5.55 -14.33
CA GLY A 42 4.73 6.84 -15.05
C GLY A 42 3.34 7.52 -15.11
N LYS A 43 2.27 6.83 -14.72
CA LYS A 43 0.88 7.28 -14.71
C LYS A 43 0.12 6.63 -13.56
N CYS A 44 -1.05 7.15 -13.23
CA CYS A 44 -1.93 6.50 -12.26
C CYS A 44 -2.41 5.15 -12.80
N ALA A 45 -2.02 4.05 -12.15
CA ALA A 45 -2.36 2.70 -12.55
C ALA A 45 -3.88 2.41 -12.51
N ILE A 46 -4.65 3.24 -11.81
CA ILE A 46 -6.09 3.05 -11.61
C ILE A 46 -6.92 3.87 -12.60
N THR A 47 -6.58 5.15 -12.78
CA THR A 47 -7.34 6.06 -13.65
C THR A 47 -6.76 6.16 -15.06
N GLY A 48 -5.50 5.77 -15.24
CA GLY A 48 -4.74 5.93 -16.48
C GLY A 48 -4.20 7.35 -16.69
N LEU A 49 -4.41 8.27 -15.73
CA LEU A 49 -3.95 9.65 -15.87
C LEU A 49 -2.42 9.71 -15.90
N ILE A 50 -1.88 10.19 -17.01
CA ILE A 50 -0.45 10.39 -17.22
C ILE A 50 0.03 11.56 -16.37
N ASN A 51 1.22 11.43 -15.78
CA ASN A 51 1.90 12.55 -15.16
C ASN A 51 2.79 13.23 -16.21
N ASP A 52 2.28 14.27 -16.86
CA ASP A 52 3.01 15.03 -17.90
C ASP A 52 4.18 15.85 -17.34
N GLU A 53 4.36 15.91 -16.02
CA GLU A 53 5.48 16.60 -15.35
C GLU A 53 6.55 15.63 -14.82
N ALA A 54 6.40 14.32 -15.07
CA ALA A 54 7.29 13.28 -14.56
C ALA A 54 8.75 13.44 -15.05
N ASP A 55 8.94 13.95 -16.25
CA ASP A 55 10.23 14.26 -16.88
C ASP A 55 10.97 15.43 -16.21
N SER A 56 10.26 16.25 -15.43
CA SER A 56 10.85 17.26 -14.54
C SER A 56 11.04 16.78 -13.10
N ASP A 57 10.88 15.47 -12.84
CA ASP A 57 10.84 14.85 -11.50
C ASP A 57 9.77 15.49 -10.58
N GLU A 58 8.71 16.05 -11.17
CA GLU A 58 7.57 16.58 -10.44
C GLU A 58 6.50 15.49 -10.32
N TRP A 59 6.05 15.25 -9.09
CA TRP A 59 5.15 14.15 -8.73
C TRP A 59 4.01 14.59 -7.82
N SER A 60 3.79 15.89 -7.71
CA SER A 60 2.69 16.47 -6.96
C SER A 60 1.36 15.86 -7.40
N GLY A 61 0.56 15.42 -6.44
CA GLY A 61 -0.69 14.72 -6.71
C GLY A 61 -0.54 13.23 -7.08
N PHE A 62 0.67 12.67 -7.16
CA PHE A 62 0.91 11.24 -7.38
C PHE A 62 1.69 10.60 -6.21
N HIS A 63 1.15 9.49 -5.71
CA HIS A 63 1.72 8.71 -4.61
C HIS A 63 2.07 7.29 -5.07
N ALA A 64 3.23 6.80 -4.65
CA ALA A 64 3.50 5.36 -4.68
C ALA A 64 2.78 4.72 -3.49
N ALA A 65 1.74 3.95 -3.78
CA ALA A 65 0.91 3.27 -2.81
C ALA A 65 1.40 1.84 -2.63
N HIS A 66 1.64 1.41 -1.38
CA HIS A 66 1.89 0.00 -1.12
C HIS A 66 0.60 -0.82 -1.36
N ILE A 67 0.68 -2.07 -1.82
CA ILE A 67 -0.48 -2.96 -1.91
C ILE A 67 -0.74 -3.56 -0.52
N PHE A 68 0.31 -4.10 0.08
CA PHE A 68 0.36 -4.53 1.47
C PHE A 68 0.89 -3.39 2.36
N PRO A 69 0.20 -3.01 3.44
CA PRO A 69 0.58 -1.85 4.25
C PRO A 69 1.99 -1.96 4.81
N LEU A 70 2.78 -0.89 4.65
CA LEU A 70 4.13 -0.79 5.23
C LEU A 70 4.09 -0.91 6.77
N SER A 71 3.06 -0.36 7.41
CA SER A 71 2.86 -0.43 8.88
C SER A 71 2.63 -1.84 9.41
N SER A 72 2.47 -2.84 8.53
CA SER A 72 2.21 -4.24 8.88
C SER A 72 3.34 -5.17 8.42
N GLU A 73 4.57 -4.65 8.32
CA GLU A 73 5.77 -5.41 7.91
C GLU A 73 6.02 -6.66 8.79
N ASP A 74 5.87 -6.55 10.12
CA ASP A 74 6.06 -7.70 11.02
C ASP A 74 5.06 -8.82 10.71
N TYR A 75 3.79 -8.46 10.50
CA TYR A 75 2.77 -9.43 10.13
C TYR A 75 3.02 -10.01 8.72
N PHE A 76 3.49 -9.18 7.79
CA PHE A 76 3.91 -9.61 6.45
C PHE A 76 4.99 -10.69 6.50
N ILE A 77 5.99 -10.52 7.37
CA ILE A 77 7.06 -11.49 7.59
C ILE A 77 6.55 -12.74 8.33
N GLN A 78 5.85 -12.57 9.45
CA GLN A 78 5.37 -13.68 10.30
C GLN A 78 4.43 -14.62 9.56
N ARG A 79 3.58 -14.10 8.68
CA ARG A 79 2.69 -14.90 7.83
C ARG A 79 3.38 -15.43 6.58
N GLY A 80 4.63 -15.01 6.34
CA GLY A 80 5.47 -15.43 5.22
C GLY A 80 5.05 -14.87 3.88
N PHE A 81 4.31 -13.75 3.83
CA PHE A 81 3.91 -13.11 2.58
C PHE A 81 5.09 -12.54 1.79
N SER A 82 6.23 -12.33 2.45
CA SER A 82 7.50 -12.01 1.80
C SER A 82 7.90 -12.99 0.70
N ARG A 83 7.42 -14.25 0.74
CA ARG A 83 7.65 -15.24 -0.32
C ARG A 83 7.07 -14.86 -1.68
N TRP A 84 6.09 -13.96 -1.72
CA TRP A 84 5.48 -13.46 -2.97
C TRP A 84 6.29 -12.34 -3.63
N ILE A 85 7.32 -11.84 -2.94
CA ILE A 85 8.27 -10.89 -3.53
C ILE A 85 9.46 -11.67 -4.08
N THR A 86 9.60 -11.62 -5.40
CA THR A 86 10.60 -12.39 -6.15
C THR A 86 11.90 -11.61 -6.38
N ASN A 87 11.88 -10.29 -6.25
CA ASN A 87 13.04 -9.42 -6.54
C ASN A 87 13.74 -8.88 -5.28
N ARG A 88 13.66 -9.61 -4.15
CA ARG A 88 14.35 -9.25 -2.91
C ARG A 88 15.87 -9.33 -3.08
N THR A 89 16.59 -8.36 -2.52
CA THR A 89 18.06 -8.32 -2.57
C THR A 89 18.69 -8.52 -1.20
N GLY A 90 19.18 -9.74 -0.94
CA GLY A 90 19.87 -10.09 0.30
C GLY A 90 18.93 -10.46 1.46
N GLU A 91 19.50 -11.05 2.51
CA GLU A 91 18.74 -11.66 3.62
C GLU A 91 17.98 -10.66 4.49
N ARG A 92 18.40 -9.38 4.49
CA ARG A 92 17.76 -8.31 5.27
C ARG A 92 16.62 -7.62 4.53
N ASP A 93 16.44 -7.91 3.24
CA ASP A 93 15.35 -7.36 2.46
C ASP A 93 14.09 -8.21 2.68
N THR A 94 13.18 -7.65 3.47
CA THR A 94 11.88 -8.28 3.77
C THR A 94 10.99 -8.34 2.53
N GLY A 95 11.23 -7.47 1.54
CA GLY A 95 10.40 -7.28 0.36
C GLY A 95 9.26 -6.28 0.54
N ILE A 96 9.04 -5.70 1.74
CA ILE A 96 7.91 -4.78 1.97
C ILE A 96 8.00 -3.52 1.08
N ASN A 97 9.22 -3.04 0.82
CA ASN A 97 9.52 -1.89 -0.03
C ASN A 97 9.87 -2.30 -1.47
N SER A 98 9.51 -3.53 -1.88
CA SER A 98 9.63 -3.92 -3.27
C SER A 98 8.64 -3.17 -4.14
N CYS A 99 9.06 -2.85 -5.38
CA CYS A 99 8.17 -2.32 -6.41
C CYS A 99 7.00 -3.28 -6.70
N GLN A 100 7.17 -4.59 -6.50
CA GLN A 100 6.08 -5.57 -6.65
C GLN A 100 4.97 -5.40 -5.60
N ASN A 101 5.25 -4.72 -4.49
CA ASN A 101 4.29 -4.31 -3.48
C ASN A 101 3.79 -2.87 -3.71
N GLY A 102 3.98 -2.27 -4.89
CA GLY A 102 3.68 -0.87 -5.12
C GLY A 102 2.84 -0.62 -6.38
N LEU A 103 2.04 0.45 -6.35
CA LEU A 103 1.32 1.01 -7.49
C LEU A 103 1.39 2.53 -7.44
N LEU A 104 1.56 3.19 -8.59
CA LEU A 104 1.46 4.64 -8.68
C LEU A 104 -0.01 5.05 -8.79
N MET A 105 -0.47 5.94 -7.92
CA MET A 105 -1.85 6.41 -7.89
C MET A 105 -1.91 7.93 -7.73
N GLN A 106 -2.98 8.57 -8.23
CA GLN A 106 -3.29 9.92 -7.81
C GLN A 106 -3.56 9.93 -6.29
N SER A 107 -3.22 11.01 -5.59
CA SER A 107 -3.35 11.11 -4.13
C SER A 107 -4.76 10.81 -3.64
N ASN A 108 -5.78 11.40 -4.28
CA ASN A 108 -7.19 11.15 -3.97
C ASN A 108 -7.66 9.71 -4.27
N VAL A 109 -7.02 9.01 -5.21
CA VAL A 109 -7.28 7.59 -5.49
C VAL A 109 -6.61 6.72 -4.44
N HIS A 110 -5.36 7.03 -4.06
CA HIS A 110 -4.60 6.33 -3.03
C HIS A 110 -5.36 6.35 -1.69
N GLU A 111 -5.95 7.47 -1.29
CA GLU A 111 -6.77 7.55 -0.07
C GLU A 111 -7.94 6.55 -0.08
N LYS A 112 -8.61 6.40 -1.23
CA LYS A 112 -9.73 5.45 -1.38
C LYS A 112 -9.25 4.00 -1.43
N PHE A 113 -8.06 3.76 -1.97
CA PHE A 113 -7.42 2.45 -1.98
C PHE A 113 -7.05 2.02 -0.55
N ASP A 114 -6.44 2.92 0.21
CA ASP A 114 -6.04 2.68 1.59
C ASP A 114 -7.24 2.46 2.50
N GLY A 115 -8.34 3.17 2.27
CA GLY A 115 -9.61 2.97 2.95
C GLY A 115 -10.35 1.68 2.57
N LEU A 116 -9.81 0.85 1.68
CA LEU A 116 -10.47 -0.35 1.15
C LEU A 116 -11.82 -0.06 0.45
N PHE A 117 -12.01 1.15 -0.10
CA PHE A 117 -13.28 1.51 -0.76
C PHE A 117 -13.39 0.91 -2.16
N PHE A 118 -12.25 0.54 -2.74
CA PHE A 118 -12.17 -0.28 -3.93
C PHE A 118 -10.95 -1.21 -3.82
N SER A 119 -10.93 -2.25 -4.65
CA SER A 119 -9.74 -3.09 -4.82
C SER A 119 -9.69 -3.63 -6.25
N ILE A 120 -8.59 -4.32 -6.58
CA ILE A 120 -8.36 -4.94 -7.89
C ILE A 120 -8.47 -6.44 -7.73
N ASN A 121 -9.27 -7.09 -8.58
CA ASN A 121 -9.36 -8.54 -8.63
C ASN A 121 -8.48 -9.11 -9.76
N PRO A 122 -7.28 -9.63 -9.47
CA PRO A 122 -6.43 -10.23 -10.51
C PRO A 122 -7.06 -11.49 -11.14
N ASP A 123 -7.94 -12.20 -10.41
CA ASP A 123 -8.61 -13.41 -10.90
C ASP A 123 -9.78 -13.11 -11.87
N ASP A 124 -10.25 -11.86 -11.90
CA ASP A 124 -11.27 -11.36 -12.85
C ASP A 124 -10.65 -10.35 -13.82
N GLY A 125 -9.51 -10.72 -14.42
CA GLY A 125 -8.85 -9.91 -15.44
C GLY A 125 -8.39 -8.53 -14.94
N TYR A 126 -8.00 -8.43 -13.66
CA TYR A 126 -7.58 -7.19 -13.01
C TYR A 126 -8.66 -6.10 -12.94
N LYS A 127 -9.92 -6.51 -12.83
CA LYS A 127 -11.05 -5.58 -12.72
C LYS A 127 -11.03 -4.83 -11.39
N ILE A 128 -11.29 -3.53 -11.47
CA ILE A 128 -11.46 -2.64 -10.32
C ILE A 128 -12.90 -2.82 -9.81
N VAL A 129 -13.00 -3.22 -8.55
CA VAL A 129 -14.28 -3.44 -7.85
C VAL A 129 -14.42 -2.39 -6.75
N CYS A 130 -15.49 -1.61 -6.82
CA CYS A 130 -15.84 -0.63 -5.80
C CYS A 130 -16.80 -1.26 -4.78
N PHE A 131 -16.48 -1.10 -3.50
CA PHE A 131 -17.31 -1.52 -2.37
C PHE A 131 -18.18 -0.37 -1.82
N HIS A 132 -17.84 0.86 -2.19
CA HIS A 132 -18.56 2.09 -1.86
C HIS A 132 -19.06 2.78 -3.13
N LYS A 133 -19.75 3.93 -2.96
CA LYS A 133 -20.18 4.77 -4.09
C LYS A 133 -18.98 5.14 -4.96
N ASP A 134 -19.07 4.79 -6.24
CA ASP A 134 -18.01 5.03 -7.23
C ASP A 134 -18.00 6.50 -7.70
N ILE A 135 -17.55 7.40 -6.81
CA ILE A 135 -17.43 8.83 -7.10
C ILE A 135 -16.34 9.12 -8.14
N LEU A 136 -15.34 8.25 -8.25
CA LEU A 136 -14.20 8.40 -9.16
C LEU A 136 -14.48 7.80 -10.55
N ARG A 137 -15.59 7.09 -10.73
CA ARG A 137 -15.96 6.39 -11.96
C ARG A 137 -14.86 5.42 -12.43
N ILE A 138 -14.34 4.65 -11.48
CA ILE A 138 -13.27 3.65 -11.71
C ILE A 138 -13.80 2.22 -11.68
N GLY A 139 -15.02 1.99 -11.19
CA GLY A 139 -15.63 0.68 -11.10
C GLY A 139 -15.74 0.03 -12.49
N GLY A 140 -15.34 -1.23 -12.57
CA GLY A 140 -15.37 -2.01 -13.79
C GLY A 140 -14.24 -1.70 -14.79
N LYS A 141 -13.42 -0.67 -14.56
CA LYS A 141 -12.16 -0.49 -15.30
C LYS A 141 -11.18 -1.59 -14.95
N THR A 142 -10.12 -1.70 -15.72
CA THR A 142 -9.04 -2.67 -15.51
C THR A 142 -7.79 -1.96 -15.03
N LEU A 143 -7.06 -2.55 -14.09
CA LEU A 143 -5.73 -2.07 -13.68
C LEU A 143 -4.85 -1.86 -14.91
N ASP A 144 -4.17 -0.73 -14.99
CA ASP A 144 -3.37 -0.38 -16.16
C ASP A 144 -2.27 -1.44 -16.41
N PRO A 145 -2.06 -1.88 -17.67
CA PRO A 145 -1.05 -2.89 -17.98
C PRO A 145 0.37 -2.49 -17.59
N VAL A 146 0.68 -1.19 -17.47
CA VAL A 146 2.04 -0.69 -17.16
C VAL A 146 2.63 -1.30 -15.89
N CYS A 147 1.80 -1.53 -14.87
CA CYS A 147 2.27 -2.08 -13.59
C CYS A 147 2.21 -3.62 -13.53
N ARG A 148 1.77 -4.29 -14.61
CA ARG A 148 1.51 -5.75 -14.64
C ARG A 148 2.02 -6.44 -15.91
N ASP A 149 3.06 -5.89 -16.53
CA ASP A 149 3.75 -6.55 -17.65
C ASP A 149 4.38 -7.87 -17.15
N PRO A 150 3.99 -9.04 -17.70
CA PRO A 150 4.53 -10.33 -17.27
C PRO A 150 6.03 -10.49 -17.54
N SER A 151 6.62 -9.68 -18.43
CA SER A 151 8.05 -9.67 -18.74
C SER A 151 8.88 -8.80 -17.79
N ASP A 152 8.25 -7.89 -17.03
CA ASP A 152 8.93 -7.05 -16.05
C ASP A 152 8.88 -7.71 -14.65
N ASN A 153 10.04 -8.05 -14.08
CA ASN A 153 10.10 -8.61 -12.72
C ASN A 153 9.57 -7.65 -11.65
N ARG A 154 9.49 -6.35 -11.96
CA ARG A 154 9.00 -5.32 -11.05
C ARG A 154 7.48 -5.22 -11.05
N ARG A 155 6.77 -5.99 -11.88
CA ARG A 155 5.30 -6.01 -11.93
C ARG A 155 4.68 -6.20 -10.54
N ALA A 156 3.53 -5.58 -10.31
CA ALA A 156 2.75 -5.78 -9.10
C ALA A 156 2.48 -7.27 -8.88
N SER A 157 2.64 -7.73 -7.64
CA SER A 157 2.37 -9.13 -7.27
C SER A 157 0.87 -9.39 -7.29
N ASP A 158 0.46 -10.39 -8.06
CA ASP A 158 -0.92 -10.83 -8.13
C ASP A 158 -1.39 -11.34 -6.77
N GLU A 159 -0.52 -12.03 -6.03
CA GLU A 159 -0.82 -12.56 -4.70
C GLU A 159 -1.10 -11.45 -3.69
N LEU A 160 -0.38 -10.32 -3.77
CA LEU A 160 -0.65 -9.15 -2.94
C LEU A 160 -1.93 -8.43 -3.36
N LEU A 161 -2.22 -8.35 -4.67
CA LEU A 161 -3.50 -7.83 -5.15
C LEU A 161 -4.67 -8.69 -4.68
N SER A 162 -4.60 -10.01 -4.81
CA SER A 162 -5.60 -10.96 -4.29
C SER A 162 -5.74 -10.83 -2.78
N TRP A 163 -4.64 -10.66 -2.04
CA TRP A 163 -4.70 -10.40 -0.61
C TRP A 163 -5.45 -9.10 -0.29
N HIS A 164 -5.11 -7.99 -0.94
CA HIS A 164 -5.77 -6.70 -0.74
C HIS A 164 -7.25 -6.76 -1.11
N PHE A 165 -7.60 -7.45 -2.20
CA PHE A 165 -8.99 -7.72 -2.59
C PHE A 165 -9.76 -8.47 -1.50
N ARG A 166 -9.18 -9.52 -0.92
CA ARG A 166 -9.80 -10.21 0.23
C ARG A 166 -9.99 -9.29 1.42
N GLN A 167 -9.02 -8.44 1.75
CA GLN A 167 -9.18 -7.47 2.84
C GLN A 167 -10.33 -6.49 2.56
N ALA A 168 -10.42 -5.95 1.35
CA ALA A 168 -11.52 -5.06 0.98
C ALA A 168 -12.89 -5.75 1.02
N ALA A 169 -12.97 -7.01 0.56
CA ALA A 169 -14.20 -7.80 0.70
C ALA A 169 -14.55 -8.05 2.17
N LEU A 170 -13.58 -8.40 3.02
CA LEU A 170 -13.79 -8.63 4.45
C LEU A 170 -14.26 -7.38 5.19
N ALA A 171 -13.64 -6.23 4.92
CA ALA A 171 -13.98 -4.96 5.55
C ALA A 171 -15.40 -4.49 5.23
N ASN A 172 -15.85 -4.73 4.00
CA ASN A 172 -17.10 -4.16 3.49
C ASN A 172 -18.28 -5.14 3.46
N MET A 173 -18.04 -6.46 3.49
CA MET A 173 -19.10 -7.48 3.39
C MET A 173 -19.40 -8.18 4.72
N ARG A 174 -18.63 -7.94 5.79
CA ARG A 174 -19.05 -8.35 7.15
C ARG A 174 -20.18 -7.43 7.59
N GLY A 175 -21.34 -8.02 7.91
CA GLY A 175 -22.64 -7.34 8.06
C GLY A 175 -22.77 -6.22 9.13
N ALA A 176 -21.67 -5.78 9.75
CA ALA A 176 -21.64 -4.59 10.60
C ALA A 176 -20.91 -3.38 9.96
N GLY A 177 -20.12 -3.58 8.89
CA GLY A 177 -19.24 -2.56 8.30
C GLY A 177 -18.11 -2.16 9.25
N GLU A 178 -16.85 -2.30 8.84
CA GLU A 178 -15.74 -1.78 9.65
C GLU A 178 -15.77 -0.23 9.71
N PRO A 179 -15.32 0.41 10.80
CA PRO A 179 -15.37 1.86 10.94
C PRO A 179 -14.54 2.57 9.86
N THR A 180 -15.13 3.54 9.17
CA THR A 180 -14.39 4.49 8.32
C THR A 180 -13.68 5.51 9.21
N PHE A 181 -12.40 5.79 8.94
CA PHE A 181 -11.62 6.77 9.72
C PHE A 181 -11.48 8.09 8.97
N GLU A 182 -11.74 9.19 9.67
CA GLU A 182 -11.40 10.54 9.19
C GLU A 182 -9.88 10.74 9.27
N THR A 183 -9.31 11.29 8.20
CA THR A 183 -7.86 11.51 8.06
C THR A 183 -7.49 12.94 7.69
N ASP A 184 -8.49 13.78 7.43
CA ASP A 184 -8.29 15.21 7.13
C ASP A 184 -8.36 16.02 8.43
N PHE A 185 -7.32 15.87 9.24
CA PHE A 185 -7.20 16.63 10.49
C PHE A 185 -6.56 17.99 10.22
N PRO A 186 -7.17 19.11 10.68
CA PRO A 186 -6.61 20.43 10.45
C PRO A 186 -5.19 20.58 11.04
N PRO A 187 -4.34 21.45 10.47
CA PRO A 187 -2.99 21.67 10.99
C PRO A 187 -3.00 22.08 12.47
N GLY A 188 -2.24 21.37 13.31
CA GLY A 188 -2.21 21.60 14.76
C GLY A 188 -3.14 20.69 15.57
N THR A 189 -3.90 19.79 14.91
CA THR A 189 -4.69 18.77 15.59
C THR A 189 -3.80 17.78 16.33
N ASP A 190 -4.19 17.42 17.55
CA ASP A 190 -3.57 16.33 18.30
C ASP A 190 -3.98 14.99 17.68
N ILE A 191 -3.26 14.58 16.64
CA ILE A 191 -3.48 13.31 15.93
C ILE A 191 -3.47 12.11 16.88
N MET A 192 -2.66 12.15 17.96
CA MET A 192 -2.59 11.06 18.93
C MET A 192 -3.84 11.03 19.82
N GLY A 193 -4.33 12.20 20.23
CA GLY A 193 -5.61 12.36 20.93
C GLY A 193 -6.81 11.91 20.10
N GLU A 194 -6.87 12.27 18.82
CA GLU A 194 -7.93 11.84 17.90
C GLU A 194 -7.93 10.32 17.67
N ILE A 195 -6.74 9.72 17.57
CA ILE A 195 -6.58 8.27 17.50
C ILE A 195 -7.07 7.59 18.78
N LEU A 196 -6.71 8.11 19.96
CA LEU A 196 -7.10 7.55 21.26
C LEU A 196 -8.61 7.61 21.51
N ASN A 197 -9.25 8.69 21.05
CA ASN A 197 -10.68 8.90 21.22
C ASN A 197 -11.53 8.21 20.13
N GLY A 198 -10.89 7.69 19.08
CA GLY A 198 -11.55 7.03 17.96
C GLY A 198 -11.73 5.51 18.10
N PRO A 199 -12.60 4.90 17.30
CA PRO A 199 -12.77 3.45 17.28
C PRO A 199 -11.47 2.76 16.91
N MET A 200 -11.20 1.61 17.55
CA MET A 200 -9.98 0.80 17.35
C MET A 200 -8.66 1.54 17.69
N ALA A 201 -8.73 2.49 18.63
CA ALA A 201 -7.63 3.32 19.14
C ALA A 201 -6.30 2.60 19.34
N ALA A 202 -6.29 1.42 19.96
CA ALA A 202 -5.04 0.69 20.23
C ALA A 202 -4.30 0.28 18.94
N LYS A 203 -5.02 -0.31 17.97
CA LYS A 203 -4.46 -0.68 16.66
C LYS A 203 -4.08 0.57 15.85
N ARG A 204 -4.86 1.65 15.99
CA ARG A 204 -4.60 2.96 15.38
C ARG A 204 -3.34 3.62 15.90
N MET A 205 -3.14 3.58 17.20
CA MET A 205 -1.94 4.10 17.84
C MET A 205 -0.72 3.26 17.48
N GLU A 206 -0.86 1.93 17.44
CA GLU A 206 0.24 1.03 17.07
C GLU A 206 0.71 1.26 15.63
N ALA A 207 -0.19 1.34 14.64
CA ALA A 207 0.23 1.58 13.26
C ALA A 207 0.83 2.98 13.06
N GLU A 208 0.28 4.00 13.73
CA GLU A 208 0.82 5.37 13.68
C GLU A 208 2.22 5.45 14.32
N LEU A 209 2.41 4.80 15.48
CA LEU A 209 3.71 4.71 16.14
C LEU A 209 4.71 3.91 15.31
N LEU A 210 4.32 2.79 14.72
CA LEU A 210 5.19 1.98 13.84
C LEU A 210 5.60 2.78 12.60
N SER A 211 4.67 3.49 11.98
CA SER A 211 4.96 4.35 10.83
C SER A 211 5.97 5.44 11.18
N ARG A 212 5.78 6.13 12.32
CA ARG A 212 6.72 7.14 12.83
C ARG A 212 8.06 6.55 13.23
N LEU A 213 8.09 5.41 13.92
CA LEU A 213 9.32 4.79 14.45
C LEU A 213 10.20 4.26 13.32
N HIS A 214 9.62 3.71 12.25
CA HIS A 214 10.35 3.39 11.03
C HIS A 214 11.00 4.66 10.41
N GLY A 215 10.37 5.83 10.59
CA GLY A 215 10.96 7.14 10.26
C GLY A 215 12.05 7.64 11.22
N TYR A 216 12.08 7.18 12.48
CA TYR A 216 13.08 7.58 13.48
C TYR A 216 14.35 6.71 13.47
N SER A 217 14.22 5.39 13.30
CA SER A 217 15.37 4.46 13.26
C SER A 217 16.37 4.80 12.13
N THR A 218 15.91 5.53 11.10
CA THR A 218 16.74 6.01 9.99
C THR A 218 17.47 7.34 10.26
N LYS A 219 17.04 8.17 11.21
CA LYS A 219 17.73 9.43 11.57
C LYS A 219 19.02 9.18 12.34
N GLU A 220 19.06 8.15 13.20
CA GLU A 220 20.27 7.79 13.97
C GLU A 220 21.42 7.30 13.07
N HIS A 221 21.10 6.56 12.00
CA HIS A 221 22.09 6.09 11.01
C HIS A 221 22.68 7.22 10.15
N MET A 222 21.90 8.26 9.82
CA MET A 222 22.43 9.47 9.15
C MET A 222 23.27 10.34 10.09
N GLY A 223 22.93 10.40 11.39
CA GLY A 223 23.71 11.09 12.41
C GLY A 223 25.11 10.47 12.59
N GLN A 224 25.18 9.15 12.67
CA GLN A 224 26.46 8.42 12.80
C GLN A 224 27.30 8.47 11.52
N SER A 225 26.69 8.44 10.33
CA SER A 225 27.39 8.56 9.05
C SER A 225 27.99 9.96 8.83
N ARG A 226 27.34 11.02 9.31
CA ARG A 226 27.88 12.40 9.27
C ARG A 226 29.03 12.61 10.27
N PHE A 227 29.00 11.93 11.41
CA PHE A 227 30.10 11.96 12.38
C PHE A 227 31.35 11.24 11.84
N ASN A 228 31.18 10.08 11.19
CA ASN A 228 32.29 9.33 10.58
C ASN A 228 32.91 10.03 9.36
N ARG A 229 32.14 10.82 8.60
CA ARG A 229 32.70 11.60 7.47
C ARG A 229 33.59 12.76 7.93
N LYS A 230 33.28 13.41 9.06
CA LYS A 230 34.10 14.53 9.59
C LYS A 230 35.46 14.07 10.13
N ASN A 231 35.56 12.84 10.64
CA ASN A 231 36.81 12.30 11.17
C ASN A 231 37.76 11.73 10.09
N ARG A 232 37.30 11.53 8.85
CA ARG A 232 38.13 11.06 7.73
C ARG A 232 38.82 12.17 6.93
N THR A 233 38.44 13.43 7.14
CA THR A 233 39.03 14.62 6.48
C THR A 233 40.06 15.35 7.33
N ARG A 234 40.57 14.71 8.41
CA ARG A 234 41.59 15.28 9.31
C ARG A 234 42.82 14.38 9.52
N GLN A 235 43.13 13.52 8.55
CA GLN A 235 44.44 12.87 8.44
C GLN A 235 45.04 13.16 7.07
#